data_AF-A0A2T4GXQ3-F1
#
_entry.id   AF-A0A2T4GXQ3-F1
#
_cell.length_a   1.000
_cell.length_b   1.000
_cell.length_c   1.000
_cell.angle_alpha   90.00
_cell.angle_beta   90.00
_cell.angle_gamma   90.00
#
_symmetry.space_group_name_H-M   'P 1'
#
loop_
_entity.id
_entity.type
_entity.pdbx_description
1 polymer ?
#
loop_
_entity_poly.entity_id
_entity_poly.type
_entity_poly.pdbx_seq_one_letter_code
_entity_poly.pdbx_strand_id
1 'polypeptide(L)'
;MLPQTLLTLALAATSFASPLARANSVCKDPVVRKEWRQLTSAEKAEYLRAAVCVRNLPKERYSHINAVTSRMDDLVYTHFSLNTEIHFVANFLPWHRWFVQLHEDMLKNECDYKGVQPYWDWTIDADKEDMKNSPLFDPKTGFGGDGQRTDSDVPGFQRCVVDGPFANTNLTLAMGWPDMNTPGDRLHCFTREFNGGLGKDENGDQILGDMQISAYNSKVMNTIYGFDNYADMSGMLEGLPHAQIHSIIFGDMGPATSPNEPLFFLHHANVDRVWAKWQGRNDTRLSDYTGFRVSQTTIPATITDTMPVMELAESEPVVKDYMDTLTGPLCYTYSDM
;
A
#
# COMPACT_ATOMS: atom_id res chain seq x y z
N MET A 1 60.08 23.32 2.01
CA MET A 1 58.97 23.44 2.96
C MET A 1 57.69 23.61 2.15
N LEU A 2 56.94 22.52 1.96
CA LEU A 2 55.61 22.47 1.34
C LEU A 2 54.74 21.63 2.28
N PRO A 3 53.51 22.05 2.62
CA PRO A 3 52.73 21.37 3.65
C PRO A 3 52.06 20.11 3.08
N GLN A 4 52.15 19.02 3.84
CA GLN A 4 51.39 17.79 3.60
C GLN A 4 49.92 18.02 3.97
N THR A 5 49.04 17.95 2.98
CA THR A 5 47.59 17.91 3.20
C THR A 5 47.19 16.47 3.56
N LEU A 6 46.80 16.26 4.81
CA LEU A 6 46.20 15.01 5.28
C LEU A 6 44.79 14.88 4.68
N LEU A 7 44.61 13.94 3.75
CA LEU A 7 43.29 13.46 3.35
C LEU A 7 42.77 12.52 4.44
N THR A 8 41.82 12.98 5.24
CA THR A 8 41.00 12.12 6.09
C THR A 8 39.97 11.43 5.21
N LEU A 9 40.19 10.16 4.86
CA LEU A 9 39.13 9.29 4.34
C LEU A 9 38.12 9.07 5.47
N ALA A 10 36.95 9.70 5.35
CA ALA A 10 35.78 9.28 6.11
C ALA A 10 35.28 7.97 5.50
N LEU A 11 35.53 6.84 6.18
CA LEU A 11 34.81 5.60 5.87
C LEU A 11 33.34 5.85 6.23
N ALA A 12 32.49 5.98 5.22
CA ALA A 12 31.06 5.80 5.39
C ALA A 12 30.83 4.35 5.81
N ALA A 13 30.45 4.14 7.07
CA ALA A 13 30.00 2.85 7.54
C ALA A 13 28.64 2.58 6.88
N THR A 14 28.64 1.81 5.80
CA THR A 14 27.41 1.21 5.27
C THR A 14 26.91 0.24 6.34
N SER A 15 25.83 0.63 7.02
CA SER A 15 25.08 -0.25 7.90
C SER A 15 24.47 -1.36 7.05
N PHE A 16 25.19 -2.48 6.92
CA PHE A 16 24.62 -3.70 6.38
C PHE A 16 23.55 -4.18 7.37
N ALA A 17 22.29 -4.09 6.98
CA ALA A 17 21.21 -4.77 7.67
C ALA A 17 21.47 -6.27 7.55
N SER A 18 22.03 -6.86 8.60
CA SER A 18 22.13 -8.32 8.73
C SER A 18 20.72 -8.90 8.61
N PRO A 19 20.51 -9.99 7.84
CA PRO A 19 19.24 -10.68 7.82
C PRO A 19 18.92 -11.09 9.26
N LEU A 20 17.84 -10.53 9.82
CA LEU A 20 17.33 -10.91 11.14
C LEU A 20 17.20 -12.43 11.15
N ALA A 21 17.86 -13.09 12.10
CA ALA A 21 17.78 -14.53 12.25
C ALA A 21 16.30 -14.93 12.37
N ARG A 22 15.84 -15.86 11.50
CA ARG A 22 14.50 -16.46 11.52
C ARG A 22 14.23 -17.08 12.89
N ALA A 23 13.62 -16.32 13.78
CA ALA A 23 13.19 -16.83 15.06
C ALA A 23 11.78 -17.41 14.93
N ASN A 24 11.62 -18.70 15.20
CA ASN A 24 10.34 -19.35 15.49
C ASN A 24 9.75 -18.86 16.84
N SER A 25 10.05 -17.63 17.25
CA SER A 25 9.61 -17.07 18.53
C SER A 25 8.28 -16.36 18.35
N VAL A 26 7.31 -16.74 19.18
CA VAL A 26 6.06 -16.00 19.33
C VAL A 26 6.37 -14.59 19.82
N CYS A 27 5.83 -13.58 19.13
CA CYS A 27 5.87 -12.17 19.51
C CYS A 27 5.29 -11.99 20.91
N LYS A 28 6.09 -11.41 21.83
CA LYS A 28 5.71 -11.24 23.24
C LYS A 28 5.06 -9.89 23.54
N ASP A 29 5.43 -8.86 22.79
CA ASP A 29 4.98 -7.48 23.00
C ASP A 29 4.61 -6.87 21.64
N PRO A 30 3.44 -7.24 21.08
CA PRO A 30 3.03 -6.75 19.78
C PRO A 30 2.67 -5.28 19.84
N VAL A 31 3.16 -4.53 18.86
CA VAL A 31 2.71 -3.14 18.66
C VAL A 31 1.30 -3.14 18.07
N VAL A 32 0.52 -2.10 18.39
CA VAL A 32 -0.88 -2.01 17.93
C VAL A 32 -0.98 -1.02 16.77
N ARG A 33 -1.22 -1.52 15.55
CA ARG A 33 -1.60 -0.69 14.40
C ARG A 33 -3.00 -0.12 14.64
N LYS A 34 -3.10 1.21 14.61
CA LYS A 34 -4.32 1.96 14.96
C LYS A 34 -5.08 2.42 13.73
N GLU A 35 -6.40 2.49 13.85
CA GLU A 35 -7.24 3.14 12.83
C GLU A 35 -6.93 4.65 12.81
N TRP A 36 -6.91 5.28 11.64
CA TRP A 36 -6.51 6.69 11.48
C TRP A 36 -7.18 7.67 12.46
N ARG A 37 -8.46 7.49 12.79
CA ARG A 37 -9.21 8.37 13.70
C ARG A 37 -8.85 8.18 15.17
N GLN A 38 -8.18 7.08 15.51
CA GLN A 38 -7.67 6.85 16.86
C GLN A 38 -6.32 7.54 17.09
N LEU A 39 -5.63 7.97 16.04
CA LEU A 39 -4.40 8.73 16.16
C LEU A 39 -4.70 10.16 16.63
N THR A 40 -3.88 10.64 17.57
CA THR A 40 -3.80 12.05 17.92
C THR A 40 -3.30 12.88 16.73
N SER A 41 -3.56 14.19 16.74
CA SER A 41 -3.03 15.10 15.71
C SER A 41 -1.50 15.05 15.58
N ALA A 42 -0.78 14.81 16.69
CA ALA A 42 0.67 14.67 16.68
C ALA A 42 1.11 13.35 16.01
N GLU A 43 0.46 12.23 16.32
CA GLU A 43 0.75 10.94 15.66
C GLU A 43 0.47 11.01 14.15
N LYS A 44 -0.62 11.68 13.74
CA LYS A 44 -0.93 11.91 12.32
C LYS A 44 0.16 12.74 11.64
N ALA A 45 0.57 13.84 12.26
CA ALA A 45 1.61 14.71 11.73
C ALA A 45 2.95 13.95 11.56
N GLU A 46 3.33 13.12 12.54
CA GLU A 46 4.57 12.33 12.45
C GLU A 46 4.51 11.26 11.36
N TYR A 47 3.37 10.59 11.16
CA TYR A 47 3.22 9.64 10.05
C TYR A 47 3.33 10.34 8.70
N LEU A 48 2.61 11.45 8.51
CA LEU A 48 2.63 12.21 7.26
C LEU A 48 4.03 12.77 6.97
N ARG A 49 4.74 13.28 7.98
CA ARG A 49 6.13 13.72 7.86
C ARG A 49 7.03 12.59 7.36
N ALA A 50 6.94 11.41 7.97
CA ALA A 50 7.77 10.27 7.60
C ALA A 50 7.45 9.76 6.18
N ALA A 51 6.17 9.71 5.81
CA ALA A 51 5.75 9.28 4.47
C ALA A 51 6.19 10.27 3.38
N VAL A 52 6.11 11.58 3.65
CA VAL A 52 6.70 12.60 2.76
C VAL A 52 8.22 12.47 2.68
N CYS A 53 8.88 12.15 3.80
CA CYS A 53 10.33 11.91 3.81
C CYS A 53 10.70 10.74 2.90
N VAL A 54 10.08 9.56 3.05
CA VAL A 54 10.37 8.38 2.20
C VAL A 54 10.17 8.73 0.73
N ARG A 55 9.09 9.43 0.38
CA ARG A 55 8.86 9.87 -1.00
C ARG A 55 9.96 10.75 -1.60
N ASN A 56 10.67 11.51 -0.78
CA ASN A 56 11.73 12.41 -1.24
C ASN A 56 13.14 11.83 -1.10
N LEU A 57 13.29 10.63 -0.52
CA LEU A 57 14.58 9.94 -0.50
C LEU A 57 14.96 9.49 -1.91
N PRO A 58 16.26 9.50 -2.27
CA PRO A 58 16.71 8.92 -3.53
C PRO A 58 16.44 7.42 -3.57
N LYS A 59 16.25 6.88 -4.78
CA LYS A 59 16.26 5.43 -5.00
C LYS A 59 17.55 4.78 -4.48
N GLU A 60 17.48 3.50 -4.16
CA GLU A 60 18.66 2.63 -3.94
C GLU A 60 18.58 1.37 -4.78
N ARG A 61 17.38 1.00 -5.25
CA ARG A 61 17.19 -0.13 -6.15
C ARG A 61 17.08 0.36 -7.59
N TYR A 62 17.11 -0.59 -8.52
CA TYR A 62 16.86 -0.33 -9.94
C TYR A 62 17.72 0.79 -10.52
N SER A 63 19.01 0.82 -10.18
CA SER A 63 19.96 1.85 -10.67
C SER A 63 20.03 1.92 -12.21
N HIS A 64 19.68 0.83 -12.88
CA HIS A 64 19.62 0.69 -14.33
C HIS A 64 18.31 1.19 -14.96
N ILE A 65 17.30 1.58 -14.16
CA ILE A 65 16.02 2.13 -14.62
C ILE A 65 16.01 3.64 -14.36
N ASN A 66 15.99 4.45 -15.43
CA ASN A 66 16.05 5.91 -15.32
C ASN A 66 14.79 6.52 -14.69
N ALA A 67 13.63 5.93 -14.97
CA ALA A 67 12.32 6.39 -14.48
C ALA A 67 12.13 6.20 -12.97
N VAL A 68 12.83 5.24 -12.37
CA VAL A 68 12.88 5.09 -10.91
C VAL A 68 13.81 6.18 -10.41
N THR A 69 13.35 7.09 -9.55
CA THR A 69 14.16 8.23 -9.08
C THR A 69 14.19 8.36 -7.57
N SER A 70 13.12 7.95 -6.92
CA SER A 70 12.91 8.06 -5.49
C SER A 70 12.81 6.70 -4.80
N ARG A 71 12.80 6.72 -3.47
CA ARG A 71 12.54 5.53 -2.68
C ARG A 71 11.14 4.97 -2.86
N MET A 72 10.15 5.85 -3.03
CA MET A 72 8.81 5.41 -3.37
C MET A 72 8.75 4.77 -4.76
N ASP A 73 9.56 5.22 -5.71
CA ASP A 73 9.60 4.61 -7.04
C ASP A 73 10.14 3.18 -7.00
N ASP A 74 11.04 2.84 -6.07
CA ASP A 74 11.49 1.46 -5.87
C ASP A 74 10.29 0.56 -5.54
N LEU A 75 9.42 0.99 -4.60
CA LEU A 75 8.21 0.26 -4.23
C LEU A 75 7.20 0.17 -5.37
N VAL A 76 6.94 1.31 -6.04
CA VAL A 76 5.99 1.40 -7.16
C VAL A 76 6.43 0.52 -8.31
N TYR A 77 7.72 0.54 -8.66
CA TYR A 77 8.28 -0.22 -9.77
C TYR A 77 8.13 -1.73 -9.56
N THR A 78 8.46 -2.22 -8.37
CA THR A 78 8.28 -3.63 -8.02
C THR A 78 6.81 -4.03 -8.09
N HIS A 79 5.92 -3.25 -7.49
CA HIS A 79 4.50 -3.56 -7.44
C HIS A 79 3.87 -3.67 -8.83
N PHE A 80 4.11 -2.69 -9.71
CA PHE A 80 3.54 -2.76 -11.06
C PHE A 80 4.17 -3.86 -11.90
N SER A 81 5.48 -4.10 -11.75
CA SER A 81 6.20 -5.12 -12.51
C SER A 81 5.74 -6.54 -12.15
N LEU A 82 5.41 -6.76 -10.87
CA LEU A 82 4.91 -8.03 -10.35
C LEU A 82 3.38 -8.14 -10.39
N ASN A 83 2.65 -7.21 -11.02
CA ASN A 83 1.19 -7.11 -10.91
C ASN A 83 0.45 -8.45 -11.12
N THR A 84 0.86 -9.26 -12.10
CA THR A 84 0.24 -10.57 -12.39
C THR A 84 0.68 -11.70 -11.47
N GLU A 85 1.72 -11.49 -10.66
CA GLU A 85 2.28 -12.45 -9.71
C GLU A 85 1.86 -12.16 -8.27
N ILE A 86 1.18 -11.04 -8.04
CA ILE A 86 0.74 -10.58 -6.71
C ILE A 86 -0.76 -10.24 -6.65
N HIS A 87 -1.48 -10.24 -7.78
CA HIS A 87 -2.94 -10.02 -7.83
C HIS A 87 -3.69 -11.18 -8.50
N PHE A 88 -4.85 -11.51 -7.96
CA PHE A 88 -5.73 -12.62 -8.34
C PHE A 88 -5.01 -13.96 -8.33
N VAL A 89 -4.08 -14.09 -7.39
CA VAL A 89 -3.24 -15.25 -7.14
C VAL A 89 -3.18 -15.54 -5.64
N ALA A 90 -2.69 -16.73 -5.27
CA ALA A 90 -2.57 -17.11 -3.86
C ALA A 90 -1.72 -16.11 -3.05
N ASN A 91 -0.70 -15.53 -3.68
CA ASN A 91 0.28 -14.66 -3.03
C ASN A 91 -0.25 -13.26 -2.63
N PHE A 92 -1.47 -12.89 -3.03
CA PHE A 92 -2.01 -11.54 -2.82
C PHE A 92 -1.88 -11.05 -1.37
N LEU A 93 -2.46 -11.77 -0.41
CA LEU A 93 -2.46 -11.33 0.99
C LEU A 93 -1.08 -11.36 1.67
N PRO A 94 -0.28 -12.45 1.61
CA PRO A 94 1.02 -12.47 2.27
C PRO A 94 2.03 -11.50 1.64
N TRP A 95 2.01 -11.31 0.32
CA TRP A 95 2.90 -10.35 -0.34
C TRP A 95 2.57 -8.92 0.07
N HIS A 96 1.29 -8.54 0.09
CA HIS A 96 0.89 -7.19 0.52
C HIS A 96 1.10 -6.96 2.02
N ARG A 97 0.95 -7.98 2.88
CA ARG A 97 1.34 -7.91 4.30
C ARG A 97 2.83 -7.60 4.46
N TRP A 98 3.68 -8.32 3.72
CA TRP A 98 5.13 -8.04 3.69
C TRP A 98 5.42 -6.64 3.16
N PHE A 99 4.75 -6.21 2.09
CA PHE A 99 4.96 -4.91 1.46
C PHE A 99 4.58 -3.74 2.38
N VAL A 100 3.49 -3.87 3.15
CA VAL A 100 3.10 -2.91 4.20
C VAL A 100 4.12 -2.89 5.33
N GLN A 101 4.64 -4.05 5.76
CA GLN A 101 5.70 -4.11 6.77
C GLN A 101 6.99 -3.45 6.27
N LEU A 102 7.38 -3.69 5.01
CA LEU A 102 8.54 -3.07 4.40
C LEU A 102 8.41 -1.54 4.38
N HIS A 103 7.25 -1.00 4.00
CA HIS A 103 7.00 0.44 4.06
C HIS A 103 7.11 0.98 5.50
N GLU A 104 6.54 0.29 6.49
CA GLU A 104 6.69 0.66 7.90
C GLU A 104 8.17 0.69 8.34
N ASP A 105 8.95 -0.29 7.91
CA ASP A 105 10.38 -0.37 8.21
C ASP A 105 11.15 0.78 7.55
N MET A 106 10.83 1.16 6.30
CA MET A 106 11.40 2.33 5.63
C MET A 106 11.09 3.62 6.39
N LEU A 107 9.83 3.84 6.80
CA LEU A 107 9.44 4.99 7.61
C LEU A 107 10.29 5.09 8.89
N LYS A 108 10.49 3.97 9.58
CA LYS A 108 11.23 3.91 10.85
C LYS A 108 12.73 4.09 10.68
N ASN A 109 13.32 3.36 9.72
CA ASN A 109 14.77 3.24 9.58
C ASN A 109 15.39 4.39 8.78
N GLU A 110 14.66 4.95 7.81
CA GLU A 110 15.19 5.97 6.90
C GLU A 110 14.64 7.37 7.19
N CYS A 111 13.51 7.46 7.91
CA CYS A 111 12.81 8.72 8.19
C CYS A 111 12.52 8.96 9.68
N ASP A 112 13.17 8.19 10.55
CA ASP A 112 13.11 8.30 12.02
C ASP A 112 11.69 8.24 12.60
N TYR A 113 10.77 7.55 11.92
CA TYR A 113 9.42 7.35 12.44
C TYR A 113 9.44 6.46 13.69
N LYS A 114 8.73 6.86 14.75
CA LYS A 114 8.63 6.10 16.01
C LYS A 114 7.25 5.48 16.24
N GLY A 115 6.29 5.81 15.38
CA GLY A 115 4.96 5.22 15.43
C GLY A 115 4.91 3.87 14.74
N VAL A 116 3.71 3.50 14.34
CA VAL A 116 3.41 2.25 13.65
C VAL A 116 2.47 2.51 12.49
N GLN A 117 2.46 1.62 11.50
CA GLN A 117 1.60 1.77 10.33
C GLN A 117 0.11 1.91 10.74
N PRO A 118 -0.56 3.03 10.43
CA PRO A 118 -1.99 3.16 10.61
C PRO A 118 -2.75 2.47 9.49
N TYR A 119 -4.03 2.19 9.72
CA TYR A 119 -4.94 1.67 8.70
C TYR A 119 -6.16 2.58 8.50
N TRP A 120 -6.76 2.50 7.32
CA TRP A 120 -8.01 3.18 6.98
C TRP A 120 -9.15 2.15 6.97
N ASP A 121 -10.03 2.22 7.96
CA ASP A 121 -11.26 1.42 7.95
C ASP A 121 -12.34 2.12 7.13
N TRP A 122 -12.43 1.73 5.85
CA TRP A 122 -13.40 2.28 4.89
C TRP A 122 -14.85 2.00 5.30
N THR A 123 -15.11 0.97 6.11
CA THR A 123 -16.48 0.61 6.52
C THR A 123 -17.11 1.67 7.40
N ILE A 124 -16.29 2.38 8.20
CA ILE A 124 -16.75 3.48 9.07
C ILE A 124 -17.36 4.60 8.24
N ASP A 125 -16.74 4.92 7.11
CA ASP A 125 -17.20 5.96 6.19
C ASP A 125 -18.39 5.48 5.35
N ALA A 126 -18.34 4.21 4.91
CA ALA A 126 -19.39 3.60 4.12
C ALA A 126 -20.71 3.47 4.89
N ASP A 127 -20.67 2.96 6.12
CA ASP A 127 -21.85 2.75 6.95
C ASP A 127 -22.48 4.08 7.40
N LYS A 128 -21.69 5.17 7.41
CA LYS A 128 -22.17 6.54 7.67
C LYS A 128 -22.68 7.25 6.43
N GLU A 129 -22.50 6.64 5.25
CA GLU A 129 -22.82 7.24 3.95
C GLU A 129 -22.08 8.57 3.69
N ASP A 130 -20.85 8.70 4.20
CA ASP A 130 -20.10 9.96 4.21
C ASP A 130 -18.66 9.84 3.72
N MET A 131 -18.41 8.91 2.78
CA MET A 131 -17.08 8.63 2.24
C MET A 131 -16.33 9.88 1.76
N LYS A 132 -16.99 10.74 1.00
CA LYS A 132 -16.40 11.98 0.47
C LYS A 132 -15.85 12.94 1.54
N ASN A 133 -16.31 12.86 2.78
CA ASN A 133 -15.85 13.70 3.89
C ASN A 133 -15.00 12.91 4.90
N SER A 134 -14.44 11.77 4.50
CA SER A 134 -13.52 11.01 5.33
C SER A 134 -12.39 11.93 5.86
N PRO A 135 -12.01 11.86 7.16
CA PRO A 135 -10.88 12.61 7.70
C PRO A 135 -9.53 12.22 7.08
N LEU A 136 -9.48 11.14 6.28
CA LEU A 136 -8.32 10.81 5.45
C LEU A 136 -8.12 11.86 4.35
N PHE A 137 -9.17 12.58 3.95
CA PHE A 137 -9.12 13.60 2.91
C PHE A 137 -8.93 15.03 3.46
N ASP A 138 -8.76 15.18 4.78
CA ASP A 138 -8.45 16.47 5.39
C ASP A 138 -7.04 16.95 4.96
N PRO A 139 -6.88 18.20 4.52
CA PRO A 139 -5.59 18.70 4.00
C PRO A 139 -4.53 18.99 5.08
N LYS A 140 -4.87 18.91 6.38
CA LYS A 140 -3.91 19.19 7.46
C LYS A 140 -3.54 17.94 8.25
N THR A 141 -4.54 17.11 8.49
CA THR A 141 -4.48 15.94 9.37
C THR A 141 -4.83 14.65 8.61
N GLY A 142 -4.85 14.72 7.28
CA GLY A 142 -5.02 13.61 6.35
C GLY A 142 -4.09 13.76 5.16
N PHE A 143 -4.51 13.26 4.01
CA PHE A 143 -3.71 13.07 2.81
C PHE A 143 -4.09 14.03 1.68
N GLY A 144 -4.87 15.08 1.98
CA GLY A 144 -5.43 15.99 0.98
C GLY A 144 -6.71 15.46 0.33
N GLY A 145 -7.42 16.33 -0.38
CA GLY A 145 -8.68 16.03 -1.04
C GLY A 145 -8.54 15.43 -2.44
N ASP A 146 -9.58 15.64 -3.25
CA ASP A 146 -9.64 15.24 -4.65
C ASP A 146 -8.72 16.10 -5.54
N GLY A 147 -8.37 15.59 -6.72
CA GLY A 147 -7.60 16.33 -7.70
C GLY A 147 -8.39 17.47 -8.32
N GLN A 148 -7.75 18.63 -8.49
CA GLN A 148 -8.28 19.77 -9.22
C GLN A 148 -7.82 19.74 -10.67
N ARG A 149 -8.73 20.11 -11.58
CA ARG A 149 -8.44 20.18 -13.00
C ARG A 149 -7.32 21.18 -13.28
N THR A 150 -6.39 20.77 -14.14
CA THR A 150 -5.26 21.57 -14.62
C THR A 150 -5.33 21.74 -16.12
N ASP A 151 -4.40 22.52 -16.67
CA ASP A 151 -4.22 22.71 -18.11
C ASP A 151 -3.46 21.53 -18.77
N SER A 152 -3.11 20.48 -18.02
CA SER A 152 -2.50 19.26 -18.56
C SER A 152 -3.42 18.61 -19.58
N ASP A 153 -2.88 18.27 -20.74
CA ASP A 153 -3.58 17.53 -21.81
C ASP A 153 -3.29 16.02 -21.75
N VAL A 154 -2.43 15.58 -20.83
CA VAL A 154 -2.04 14.17 -20.70
C VAL A 154 -3.22 13.33 -20.20
N PRO A 155 -3.74 12.37 -21.00
CA PRO A 155 -4.84 11.49 -20.59
C PRO A 155 -4.60 10.80 -19.26
N GLY A 156 -5.55 10.91 -18.33
CA GLY A 156 -5.48 10.31 -17.00
C GLY A 156 -4.75 11.16 -15.96
N PHE A 157 -4.09 12.26 -16.37
CA PHE A 157 -3.27 13.10 -15.50
C PHE A 157 -3.65 14.58 -15.59
N GLN A 158 -4.94 14.87 -15.80
CA GLN A 158 -5.45 16.24 -15.87
C GLN A 158 -5.85 16.81 -14.51
N ARG A 159 -5.95 15.98 -13.46
CA ARG A 159 -6.42 16.39 -12.13
C ARG A 159 -5.33 16.21 -11.08
N CYS A 160 -4.74 17.29 -10.61
CA CYS A 160 -3.65 17.24 -9.64
C CYS A 160 -4.16 17.48 -8.22
N VAL A 161 -3.64 16.76 -7.24
CA VAL A 161 -3.87 17.07 -5.82
C VAL A 161 -3.10 18.34 -5.45
N VAL A 162 -3.82 19.35 -4.96
CA VAL A 162 -3.28 20.71 -4.68
C VAL A 162 -3.25 21.07 -3.20
N ASP A 163 -3.76 20.21 -2.33
CA ASP A 163 -3.75 20.38 -0.88
C ASP A 163 -3.26 19.11 -0.16
N GLY A 164 -3.01 19.21 1.14
CA GLY A 164 -2.41 18.12 1.88
C GLY A 164 -0.87 18.06 1.79
N PRO A 165 -0.26 17.15 2.54
CA PRO A 165 1.20 17.03 2.64
C PRO A 165 1.87 16.49 1.37
N PHE A 166 1.08 15.93 0.44
CA PHE A 166 1.55 15.39 -0.84
C PHE A 166 1.19 16.27 -2.04
N ALA A 167 0.61 17.46 -1.80
CA ALA A 167 0.27 18.40 -2.86
C ALA A 167 1.47 18.75 -3.74
N ASN A 168 1.24 18.94 -5.04
CA ASN A 168 2.26 19.36 -6.01
C ASN A 168 3.48 18.42 -6.09
N THR A 169 3.31 17.16 -5.70
CA THR A 169 4.32 16.12 -5.90
C THR A 169 4.39 15.77 -7.37
N ASN A 170 5.59 15.71 -7.93
CA ASN A 170 5.82 15.15 -9.26
C ASN A 170 6.22 13.67 -9.12
N LEU A 171 5.61 12.83 -9.95
CA LEU A 171 5.82 11.39 -10.00
C LEU A 171 6.38 11.02 -11.38
N THR A 172 7.32 10.09 -11.43
CA THR A 172 7.99 9.67 -12.67
C THR A 172 7.50 8.32 -13.19
N LEU A 173 6.85 7.54 -12.33
CA LEU A 173 6.24 6.27 -12.70
C LEU A 173 4.72 6.42 -12.79
N ALA A 174 4.12 6.09 -13.94
CA ALA A 174 2.69 6.16 -14.14
C ALA A 174 2.21 5.17 -15.19
N MET A 175 1.16 4.42 -14.87
CA MET A 175 0.32 3.72 -15.85
C MET A 175 -0.99 4.50 -15.97
N GLY A 176 -1.13 5.29 -17.03
CA GLY A 176 -2.28 6.17 -17.21
C GLY A 176 -3.30 5.60 -18.17
N TRP A 177 -4.60 5.70 -17.85
CA TRP A 177 -5.66 5.38 -18.81
C TRP A 177 -5.69 6.44 -19.94
N PRO A 178 -5.82 6.06 -21.23
CA PRO A 178 -6.10 4.72 -21.76
C PRO A 178 -4.86 3.83 -21.95
N ASP A 179 -3.66 4.40 -21.88
CA ASP A 179 -2.41 3.74 -22.23
C ASP A 179 -1.76 2.98 -21.07
N MET A 180 -2.52 2.05 -20.48
CA MET A 180 -2.08 1.19 -19.38
C MET A 180 -0.87 0.30 -19.74
N ASN A 181 -0.56 0.14 -21.02
CA ASN A 181 0.52 -0.74 -21.51
C ASN A 181 1.77 0.02 -22.00
N THR A 182 1.80 1.35 -21.90
CA THR A 182 3.01 2.11 -22.22
C THR A 182 3.98 2.01 -21.05
N PRO A 183 5.30 1.86 -21.27
CA PRO A 183 6.29 1.87 -20.19
C PRO A 183 6.06 3.06 -19.27
N GLY A 184 6.04 2.80 -17.97
CA GLY A 184 5.54 3.72 -16.96
C GLY A 184 6.37 4.98 -16.75
N ASP A 185 7.38 5.29 -17.56
CA ASP A 185 8.18 6.51 -17.42
C ASP A 185 7.40 7.74 -17.91
N ARG A 186 6.63 8.32 -17.00
CA ARG A 186 5.70 9.42 -17.29
C ARG A 186 5.72 10.41 -16.14
N LEU A 187 6.40 11.52 -16.37
CA LEU A 187 6.36 12.66 -15.46
C LEU A 187 4.95 13.24 -15.42
N HIS A 188 4.35 13.25 -14.23
CA HIS A 188 3.02 13.84 -13.98
C HIS A 188 2.94 14.35 -12.55
N CYS A 189 1.92 15.17 -12.25
CA CYS A 189 1.60 15.52 -10.88
C CYS A 189 0.91 14.34 -10.19
N PHE A 190 1.02 14.22 -8.87
CA PHE A 190 0.19 13.30 -8.11
C PHE A 190 -1.31 13.60 -8.33
N THR A 191 -2.06 12.58 -8.73
CA THR A 191 -3.45 12.69 -9.17
C THR A 191 -4.43 11.88 -8.33
N ARG A 192 -5.61 12.46 -8.12
CA ARG A 192 -6.82 11.79 -7.64
C ARG A 192 -7.99 12.22 -8.50
N GLU A 193 -8.95 11.33 -8.65
CA GLU A 193 -10.19 11.62 -9.36
C GLU A 193 -11.30 10.81 -8.72
N PHE A 194 -11.80 11.31 -7.59
CA PHE A 194 -12.84 10.62 -6.82
C PHE A 194 -14.00 10.21 -7.72
N ASN A 195 -14.40 8.95 -7.63
CA ASN A 195 -15.27 8.33 -8.61
C ASN A 195 -16.48 7.68 -7.95
N GLY A 196 -17.67 8.10 -8.36
CA GLY A 196 -18.95 7.54 -7.93
C GLY A 196 -19.52 6.46 -8.85
N GLY A 197 -18.86 6.16 -9.98
CA GLY A 197 -19.38 5.23 -10.98
C GLY A 197 -20.58 5.77 -11.78
N LEU A 198 -20.87 7.07 -11.67
CA LEU A 198 -22.02 7.73 -12.31
C LEU A 198 -21.66 8.48 -13.60
N GLY A 199 -20.39 8.40 -14.02
CA GLY A 199 -19.86 9.13 -15.17
C GLY A 199 -19.50 10.58 -14.85
N LYS A 200 -19.45 11.42 -15.88
CA LYS A 200 -19.04 12.82 -15.79
C LYS A 200 -20.23 13.76 -15.92
N ASP A 201 -20.17 14.90 -15.25
CA ASP A 201 -21.13 15.99 -15.38
C ASP A 201 -20.90 16.81 -16.66
N GLU A 202 -21.67 17.89 -16.85
CA GLU A 202 -21.58 18.78 -18.00
C GLU A 202 -20.22 19.51 -18.12
N ASN A 203 -19.46 19.61 -17.02
CA ASN A 203 -18.14 20.24 -16.97
C ASN A 203 -17.00 19.23 -17.18
N GLY A 204 -17.33 17.94 -17.26
CA GLY A 204 -16.38 16.84 -17.38
C GLY A 204 -15.81 16.38 -16.04
N ASP A 205 -16.40 16.79 -14.91
CA ASP A 205 -16.02 16.37 -13.57
C ASP A 205 -16.75 15.07 -13.20
N GLN A 206 -16.11 14.20 -12.41
CA GLN A 206 -16.76 12.96 -11.97
C GLN A 206 -17.94 13.26 -11.05
N ILE A 207 -19.05 12.59 -11.30
CA ILE A 207 -20.19 12.63 -10.39
C ILE A 207 -19.86 11.70 -9.22
N LEU A 208 -19.55 12.30 -8.06
CA LEU A 208 -19.07 11.58 -6.87
C LEU A 208 -20.10 10.63 -6.27
N GLY A 209 -21.40 10.93 -6.40
CA GLY A 209 -22.48 10.14 -5.83
C GLY A 209 -22.26 9.84 -4.34
N ASP A 210 -22.44 8.57 -3.98
CA ASP A 210 -22.13 8.01 -2.67
C ASP A 210 -20.72 7.37 -2.64
N MET A 211 -19.90 7.54 -3.68
CA MET A 211 -18.64 6.83 -3.88
C MET A 211 -18.76 5.30 -3.79
N GLN A 212 -19.89 4.73 -4.24
CA GLN A 212 -20.11 3.28 -4.32
C GLN A 212 -20.01 2.56 -2.96
N ILE A 213 -20.37 3.22 -1.85
CA ILE A 213 -20.28 2.68 -0.47
C ILE A 213 -20.94 1.32 -0.26
N SER A 214 -21.91 0.94 -1.07
CA SER A 214 -22.56 -0.38 -1.01
C SER A 214 -21.58 -1.55 -1.20
N ALA A 215 -20.42 -1.30 -1.80
CA ALA A 215 -19.40 -2.29 -2.12
C ALA A 215 -18.33 -2.51 -1.04
N TYR A 216 -18.26 -1.70 0.01
CA TYR A 216 -17.21 -1.81 1.03
C TYR A 216 -17.71 -1.46 2.45
N ASN A 217 -18.99 -1.69 2.69
CA ASN A 217 -19.65 -1.52 3.99
C ASN A 217 -19.53 -2.76 4.88
N SER A 218 -20.00 -2.67 6.13
CA SER A 218 -19.94 -3.79 7.09
C SER A 218 -20.69 -5.04 6.63
N LYS A 219 -21.72 -4.91 5.79
CA LYS A 219 -22.46 -6.07 5.26
C LYS A 219 -21.58 -6.89 4.31
N VAL A 220 -20.80 -6.25 3.44
CA VAL A 220 -19.83 -6.92 2.57
C VAL A 220 -18.76 -7.62 3.42
N MET A 221 -18.27 -6.95 4.46
CA MET A 221 -17.26 -7.54 5.35
C MET A 221 -17.78 -8.78 6.09
N ASN A 222 -19.03 -8.76 6.56
CA ASN A 222 -19.65 -9.94 7.19
C ASN A 222 -19.72 -11.15 6.24
N THR A 223 -19.90 -10.93 4.94
CA THR A 223 -19.82 -12.01 3.94
C THR A 223 -18.38 -12.54 3.83
N ILE A 224 -17.38 -11.66 3.77
CA ILE A 224 -15.97 -12.04 3.66
C ILE A 224 -15.51 -12.87 4.87
N TYR A 225 -15.87 -12.44 6.08
CA TYR A 225 -15.53 -13.18 7.31
C TYR A 225 -16.19 -14.56 7.39
N GLY A 226 -17.28 -14.77 6.64
CA GLY A 226 -18.04 -16.01 6.60
C GLY A 226 -17.48 -17.09 5.68
N PHE A 227 -16.48 -16.82 4.84
CA PHE A 227 -15.87 -17.85 3.99
C PHE A 227 -15.07 -18.87 4.81
N ASP A 228 -15.14 -20.13 4.40
CA ASP A 228 -14.50 -21.24 5.11
C ASP A 228 -13.02 -21.40 4.80
N ASN A 229 -12.61 -21.06 3.57
CA ASN A 229 -11.26 -21.27 3.07
C ASN A 229 -10.61 -19.99 2.52
N TYR A 230 -9.28 -20.00 2.48
CA TYR A 230 -8.44 -18.90 2.04
C TYR A 230 -8.75 -18.44 0.61
N ALA A 231 -8.86 -19.37 -0.34
CA ALA A 231 -9.00 -19.03 -1.76
C ALA A 231 -10.28 -18.24 -2.04
N ASP A 232 -11.42 -18.66 -1.47
CA ASP A 232 -12.70 -17.97 -1.64
C ASP A 232 -12.71 -16.62 -0.88
N MET A 233 -12.17 -16.59 0.34
CA MET A 233 -12.07 -15.36 1.14
C MET A 233 -11.19 -14.31 0.46
N SER A 234 -9.97 -14.70 0.06
CA SER A 234 -9.00 -13.83 -0.60
C SER A 234 -9.53 -13.35 -1.94
N GLY A 235 -10.14 -14.23 -2.73
CA GLY A 235 -10.72 -13.87 -4.02
C GLY A 235 -11.88 -12.88 -3.89
N MET A 236 -12.76 -13.06 -2.90
CA MET A 236 -13.79 -12.07 -2.60
C MET A 236 -13.17 -10.75 -2.16
N LEU A 237 -12.31 -10.76 -1.13
CA LEU A 237 -11.69 -9.55 -0.57
C LEU A 237 -10.95 -8.73 -1.63
N GLU A 238 -10.19 -9.38 -2.52
CA GLU A 238 -9.43 -8.74 -3.59
C GLU A 238 -10.33 -8.08 -4.64
N GLY A 239 -11.39 -8.78 -5.08
CA GLY A 239 -12.36 -8.23 -6.02
C GLY A 239 -13.25 -7.16 -5.39
N LEU A 240 -13.66 -7.36 -4.14
CA LEU A 240 -14.53 -6.48 -3.37
C LEU A 240 -14.35 -6.73 -1.87
N PRO A 241 -13.85 -5.77 -1.07
CA PRO A 241 -13.79 -4.34 -1.33
C PRO A 241 -12.51 -3.78 -1.96
N HIS A 242 -11.40 -4.54 -2.03
CA HIS A 242 -10.09 -4.00 -2.40
C HIS A 242 -10.09 -3.26 -3.74
N ALA A 243 -10.51 -3.90 -4.83
CA ALA A 243 -10.53 -3.26 -6.15
C ALA A 243 -11.48 -2.05 -6.21
N GLN A 244 -12.53 -2.03 -5.39
CA GLN A 244 -13.44 -0.90 -5.33
C GLN A 244 -12.82 0.31 -4.64
N ILE A 245 -12.04 0.13 -3.57
CA ILE A 245 -11.34 1.24 -2.94
C ILE A 245 -10.34 1.87 -3.91
N HIS A 246 -9.59 1.05 -4.66
CA HIS A 246 -8.75 1.56 -5.75
C HIS A 246 -9.54 2.39 -6.76
N SER A 247 -10.71 1.90 -7.15
CA SER A 247 -11.56 2.53 -8.16
C SER A 247 -12.21 3.84 -7.72
N ILE A 248 -12.54 4.02 -6.44
CA ILE A 248 -13.21 5.24 -5.94
C ILE A 248 -12.24 6.39 -5.67
N ILE A 249 -10.97 6.09 -5.37
CA ILE A 249 -9.93 7.12 -5.25
C ILE A 249 -9.42 7.49 -6.65
N PHE A 250 -9.24 6.47 -7.51
CA PHE A 250 -8.81 6.56 -8.90
C PHE A 250 -7.52 7.40 -9.03
N GLY A 251 -7.28 8.02 -10.20
CA GLY A 251 -6.01 8.71 -10.49
C GLY A 251 -4.84 7.75 -10.30
N ASP A 252 -3.86 8.16 -9.49
CA ASP A 252 -2.70 7.33 -9.15
C ASP A 252 -3.06 6.06 -8.36
N MET A 253 -4.19 6.01 -7.66
CA MET A 253 -4.62 4.83 -6.92
C MET A 253 -5.22 3.75 -7.84
N GLY A 254 -5.66 4.08 -9.05
CA GLY A 254 -6.33 3.15 -9.96
C GLY A 254 -5.45 2.07 -10.59
N PRO A 255 -4.30 2.40 -11.19
CA PRO A 255 -3.49 1.45 -11.96
C PRO A 255 -2.57 0.59 -11.09
N ALA A 256 -1.80 -0.33 -11.71
CA ALA A 256 -0.80 -1.13 -10.98
C ALA A 256 0.36 -0.29 -10.39
N THR A 257 0.48 0.98 -10.76
CA THR A 257 1.35 1.96 -10.06
C THR A 257 0.68 2.55 -8.81
N SER A 258 -0.39 1.93 -8.29
CA SER A 258 -1.16 2.39 -7.12
C SER A 258 -0.39 2.76 -5.86
N PRO A 259 0.81 2.21 -5.55
CA PRO A 259 1.60 2.71 -4.43
C PRO A 259 2.07 4.17 -4.58
N ASN A 260 1.90 4.78 -5.76
CA ASN A 260 2.03 6.23 -5.94
C ASN A 260 1.08 6.99 -5.02
N GLU A 261 -0.12 6.48 -4.79
CA GLU A 261 -1.10 7.05 -3.86
C GLU A 261 -0.68 6.78 -2.41
N PRO A 262 -0.43 7.81 -1.59
CA PRO A 262 -0.09 7.64 -0.17
C PRO A 262 -1.11 6.82 0.65
N LEU A 263 -2.40 6.87 0.30
CA LEU A 263 -3.45 6.08 0.94
C LEU A 263 -3.33 4.57 0.69
N PHE A 264 -2.54 4.14 -0.32
CA PHE A 264 -2.29 2.73 -0.62
C PHE A 264 -1.92 1.93 0.62
N PHE A 265 -0.95 2.41 1.42
CA PHE A 265 -0.47 1.66 2.59
C PHE A 265 -1.50 1.61 3.71
N LEU A 266 -2.37 2.61 3.84
CA LEU A 266 -3.45 2.59 4.83
C LEU A 266 -4.59 1.67 4.38
N HIS A 267 -4.87 1.65 3.07
CA HIS A 267 -5.79 0.72 2.45
C HIS A 267 -5.32 -0.73 2.65
N HIS A 268 -4.09 -1.05 2.24
CA HIS A 268 -3.55 -2.41 2.37
C HIS A 268 -3.29 -2.82 3.82
N ALA A 269 -3.01 -1.89 4.75
CA ALA A 269 -3.01 -2.21 6.18
C ALA A 269 -4.41 -2.64 6.67
N ASN A 270 -5.50 -2.10 6.12
CA ASN A 270 -6.85 -2.57 6.44
C ASN A 270 -7.18 -3.89 5.71
N VAL A 271 -6.72 -4.10 4.46
CA VAL A 271 -6.82 -5.41 3.80
C VAL A 271 -6.12 -6.49 4.64
N ASP A 272 -4.94 -6.17 5.15
CA ASP A 272 -4.19 -7.05 6.05
C ASP A 272 -4.94 -7.32 7.37
N ARG A 273 -5.52 -6.28 7.97
CA ARG A 273 -6.39 -6.40 9.16
C ARG A 273 -7.56 -7.35 8.90
N VAL A 274 -8.24 -7.23 7.77
CA VAL A 274 -9.37 -8.09 7.40
C VAL A 274 -8.90 -9.55 7.33
N TRP A 275 -7.74 -9.81 6.72
CA TRP A 275 -7.19 -11.16 6.68
C TRP A 275 -6.84 -11.68 8.09
N ALA A 276 -6.14 -10.89 8.90
CA ALA A 276 -5.83 -11.26 10.28
C ALA A 276 -7.09 -11.56 11.11
N LYS A 277 -8.15 -10.78 10.92
CA LYS A 277 -9.46 -10.97 11.54
C LYS A 277 -10.14 -12.26 11.07
N TRP A 278 -10.14 -12.54 9.77
CA TRP A 278 -10.65 -13.80 9.24
C TRP A 278 -9.87 -15.00 9.78
N GLN A 279 -8.53 -14.91 9.85
CA GLN A 279 -7.71 -15.95 10.44
C GLN A 279 -8.10 -16.22 11.90
N GLY A 280 -8.43 -15.16 12.65
CA GLY A 280 -8.98 -15.26 14.01
C GLY A 280 -8.09 -16.03 14.98
N ARG A 281 -6.79 -16.15 14.66
CA ARG A 281 -5.82 -17.02 15.32
C ARG A 281 -6.24 -18.50 15.40
N ASN A 282 -7.05 -18.95 14.46
CA ASN A 282 -7.40 -20.35 14.29
C ASN A 282 -6.26 -21.07 13.56
N ASP A 283 -5.68 -22.10 14.16
CA ASP A 283 -4.53 -22.83 13.58
C ASP A 283 -4.79 -23.33 12.15
N THR A 284 -6.01 -23.79 11.86
CA THR A 284 -6.40 -24.21 10.51
C THR A 284 -6.27 -23.04 9.54
N ARG A 285 -6.83 -21.87 9.86
CA ARG A 285 -6.79 -20.67 9.00
C ARG A 285 -5.42 -19.99 8.95
N LEU A 286 -4.60 -20.12 10.00
CA LEU A 286 -3.20 -19.68 9.98
C LEU A 286 -2.33 -20.56 9.07
N SER A 287 -2.73 -21.80 8.83
CA SER A 287 -2.08 -22.69 7.88
C SER A 287 -2.78 -22.77 6.51
N ASP A 288 -3.95 -22.14 6.37
CA ASP A 288 -4.75 -22.18 5.15
C ASP A 288 -4.18 -21.19 4.13
N TYR A 289 -3.42 -21.75 3.21
CA TYR A 289 -2.90 -21.09 2.04
C TYR A 289 -2.96 -22.08 0.90
N THR A 290 -3.87 -21.82 -0.02
CA THR A 290 -4.16 -22.73 -1.12
C THR A 290 -4.02 -22.01 -2.45
N GLY A 291 -3.71 -22.81 -3.46
CA GLY A 291 -3.67 -22.38 -4.83
C GLY A 291 -4.97 -21.72 -5.29
N PHE A 292 -4.89 -20.89 -6.32
CA PHE A 292 -6.03 -20.20 -6.90
C PHE A 292 -6.53 -20.92 -8.16
N ARG A 293 -7.80 -20.70 -8.52
CA ARG A 293 -8.40 -21.29 -9.71
C ARG A 293 -8.38 -20.29 -10.86
N VAL A 294 -7.80 -20.68 -11.99
CA VAL A 294 -7.89 -19.98 -13.27
C VAL A 294 -8.76 -20.82 -14.19
N SER A 295 -9.99 -20.37 -14.43
CA SER A 295 -10.98 -21.14 -15.20
C SER A 295 -11.17 -22.55 -14.60
N GLN A 296 -10.91 -23.62 -15.36
CA GLN A 296 -10.98 -25.00 -14.87
C GLN A 296 -9.68 -25.54 -14.27
N THR A 297 -8.60 -24.74 -14.21
CA THR A 297 -7.28 -25.17 -13.72
C THR A 297 -7.01 -24.60 -12.34
N THR A 298 -6.54 -25.43 -11.41
CA THR A 298 -6.02 -24.96 -10.11
C THR A 298 -4.51 -24.82 -10.22
N ILE A 299 -4.00 -23.63 -9.95
CA ILE A 299 -2.56 -23.38 -9.81
C ILE A 299 -2.18 -23.68 -8.36
N PRO A 300 -1.40 -24.73 -8.06
CA PRO A 300 -1.08 -25.09 -6.68
C PRO A 300 -0.20 -24.01 -6.03
N ALA A 301 -0.38 -23.82 -4.73
CA ALA A 301 0.45 -22.95 -3.90
C ALA A 301 0.56 -23.56 -2.49
N THR A 302 1.68 -23.30 -1.82
CA THR A 302 1.98 -23.80 -0.47
C THR A 302 2.59 -22.71 0.40
N ILE A 303 2.42 -22.81 1.72
CA ILE A 303 3.07 -21.86 2.65
C ILE A 303 4.61 -21.89 2.59
N THR A 304 5.21 -22.89 1.94
CA THR A 304 6.67 -22.95 1.77
C THR A 304 7.18 -22.22 0.52
N ASP A 305 6.27 -21.69 -0.30
CA ASP A 305 6.64 -20.92 -1.49
C ASP A 305 7.33 -19.60 -1.10
N THR A 306 8.24 -19.14 -1.95
CA THR A 306 8.85 -17.82 -1.82
C THR A 306 7.98 -16.76 -2.50
N MET A 307 8.07 -15.54 -2.01
CA MET A 307 7.36 -14.37 -2.55
C MET A 307 8.34 -13.56 -3.43
N PRO A 308 7.97 -13.24 -4.68
CA PRO A 308 8.83 -12.50 -5.59
C PRO A 308 9.05 -11.06 -5.09
N VAL A 309 10.29 -10.59 -5.14
CA VAL A 309 10.67 -9.23 -4.71
C VAL A 309 11.49 -8.45 -5.74
N MET A 310 11.86 -9.09 -6.87
CA MET A 310 12.79 -8.51 -7.83
C MET A 310 14.08 -8.02 -7.13
N GLU A 311 14.42 -6.73 -7.25
CA GLU A 311 15.57 -6.11 -6.57
C GLU A 311 15.19 -5.38 -5.27
N LEU A 312 13.91 -5.40 -4.87
CA LEU A 312 13.42 -4.60 -3.75
C LEU A 312 13.99 -5.06 -2.40
N ALA A 313 14.30 -6.35 -2.27
CA ALA A 313 14.93 -6.93 -1.09
C ALA A 313 16.02 -7.92 -1.47
N GLU A 314 17.00 -8.10 -0.57
CA GLU A 314 18.15 -9.00 -0.78
C GLU A 314 17.77 -10.49 -0.78
N SER A 315 16.61 -10.83 -0.23
CA SER A 315 16.13 -12.21 -0.13
C SER A 315 14.63 -12.27 -0.28
N GLU A 316 14.15 -13.29 -0.99
CA GLU A 316 12.73 -13.58 -1.10
C GLU A 316 12.16 -14.01 0.26
N PRO A 317 11.13 -13.32 0.77
CA PRO A 317 10.41 -13.76 1.95
C PRO A 317 9.64 -15.05 1.64
N VAL A 318 9.37 -15.87 2.67
CA VAL A 318 8.65 -17.15 2.51
C VAL A 318 7.26 -17.00 3.12
N VAL A 319 6.23 -17.47 2.43
CA VAL A 319 4.82 -17.27 2.80
C VAL A 319 4.53 -17.62 4.26
N LYS A 320 5.01 -18.77 4.75
CA LYS A 320 4.79 -19.24 6.14
C LYS A 320 5.22 -18.23 7.20
N ASP A 321 6.23 -17.41 6.90
CA ASP A 321 6.78 -16.43 7.85
C ASP A 321 5.83 -15.22 8.00
N TYR A 322 4.86 -15.05 7.09
CA TYR A 322 3.89 -13.94 7.05
C TYR A 322 2.44 -14.39 7.28
N MET A 323 2.21 -15.66 7.59
CA MET A 323 0.85 -16.15 7.83
C MET A 323 0.25 -15.67 9.16
N ASP A 324 1.07 -15.36 10.16
CA ASP A 324 0.61 -14.86 11.48
C ASP A 324 1.34 -13.55 11.81
N THR A 325 0.58 -12.49 12.14
CA THR A 325 1.12 -11.17 12.50
C THR A 325 1.93 -11.15 13.81
N LEU A 326 1.93 -12.26 14.55
CA LEU A 326 2.62 -12.44 15.82
C LEU A 326 3.80 -13.42 15.76
N THR A 327 4.25 -13.80 14.56
CA THR A 327 5.37 -14.74 14.40
C THR A 327 6.31 -14.31 13.27
N GLY A 328 7.46 -14.98 13.17
CA GLY A 328 8.44 -14.71 12.13
C GLY A 328 9.00 -13.28 12.25
N PRO A 329 9.06 -12.51 11.15
CA PRO A 329 9.48 -11.12 11.17
C PRO A 329 8.41 -10.16 11.70
N LEU A 330 7.20 -10.63 11.99
CA LEU A 330 6.07 -9.78 12.37
C LEU A 330 5.84 -9.80 13.89
N CYS A 331 5.43 -8.65 14.42
CA CYS A 331 5.09 -8.52 15.84
C CYS A 331 4.09 -7.36 16.06
N TYR A 332 2.88 -7.51 15.51
CA TYR A 332 1.82 -6.51 15.64
C TYR A 332 0.41 -7.09 15.73
N THR A 333 -0.51 -6.29 16.26
CA THR A 333 -1.97 -6.49 16.22
C THR A 333 -2.65 -5.25 15.65
N TYR A 334 -3.98 -5.33 15.46
CA TYR A 334 -4.81 -4.19 15.12
C TYR A 334 -5.64 -3.75 16.32
N SER A 335 -5.89 -2.44 16.43
CA SER A 335 -6.70 -1.83 17.48
C SER A 335 -8.15 -2.29 17.51
N ASP A 336 -8.65 -2.81 16.39
CA ASP A 336 -9.98 -3.41 16.27
C ASP A 336 -9.88 -4.67 15.42
N MET A 337 -10.51 -5.76 15.84
CA MET A 337 -10.40 -7.11 15.27
C MET A 337 -11.77 -7.75 15.12
#